data_AF-A0A8J7WLX3-F1
#
_entry.id   AF-A0A8J7WLX3-F1
#
_cell.length_a   1.000
_cell.length_b   1.000
_cell.length_c   1.000
_cell.angle_alpha   90.00
_cell.angle_beta   90.00
_cell.angle_gamma   90.00
#
_symmetry.space_group_name_H-M   'P 1'
#
loop_
_entity.id
_entity.type
_entity.pdbx_description
1 polymer ?
#
loop_
_entity_poly.entity_id
_entity_poly.type
_entity_poly.pdbx_seq_one_letter_code
_entity_poly.pdbx_strand_id
1 'polypeptide(L)'
;MLAHVCPRRARRELSAVAGYPHAEVRELRREIQRLPVENKVLREAAEPLIHHAAARERFAFIHARLARFGIRRPCRIPVTDHNNYHARVRAQARRVERGIDERELTAWIVELHTAYPAHGAEHVTRELKRQGMQAGRRRVARLMREQGITGITRRKRRN
;
A
#
# COMPACT_ATOMS: atom_id res chain seq x y z
N MET A 1 9.37 -19.83 69.03
CA MET A 1 8.82 -18.47 68.79
C MET A 1 8.25 -18.40 67.37
N LEU A 2 7.04 -18.93 67.15
CA LEU A 2 6.32 -18.71 65.89
C LEU A 2 5.30 -17.61 66.16
N ALA A 3 5.60 -16.40 65.67
CA ALA A 3 4.67 -15.29 65.67
C ALA A 3 3.44 -15.73 64.86
N HIS A 4 2.35 -16.00 65.57
CA HIS A 4 1.07 -16.32 64.97
C HIS A 4 0.57 -15.06 64.25
N VAL A 5 0.87 -14.96 62.96
CA VAL A 5 0.37 -13.86 62.11
C VAL A 5 -1.16 -13.93 62.17
N CYS A 6 -1.75 -12.99 62.89
CA CYS A 6 -3.19 -12.98 63.14
C CYS A 6 -3.93 -12.92 61.78
N PRO A 7 -4.78 -13.91 61.45
CA PRO A 7 -5.46 -13.95 60.15
C PRO A 7 -6.38 -12.74 59.91
N ARG A 8 -6.75 -12.01 60.97
CA ARG A 8 -7.50 -10.74 60.88
C ARG A 8 -6.68 -9.59 60.28
N ARG A 9 -5.36 -9.55 60.51
CA ARG A 9 -4.49 -8.50 59.95
C ARG A 9 -4.30 -8.70 58.44
N ALA A 10 -4.06 -9.94 58.02
CA ALA A 10 -4.02 -10.34 56.62
C ALA A 10 -5.36 -10.08 55.90
N ARG A 11 -6.51 -10.35 56.54
CA ARG A 11 -7.84 -10.04 55.97
C ARG A 11 -8.08 -8.54 55.76
N ARG A 12 -7.58 -7.69 56.67
CA ARG A 12 -7.71 -6.23 56.56
C ARG A 12 -6.84 -5.67 55.43
N GLU A 13 -5.62 -6.18 55.27
CA GLU A 13 -4.73 -5.81 54.16
C GLU A 13 -5.29 -6.30 52.80
N LEU A 14 -5.86 -7.51 52.75
CA LEU A 14 -6.60 -8.02 51.59
C LEU A 14 -7.83 -7.16 51.24
N SER A 15 -8.56 -6.66 52.25
CA SER A 15 -9.70 -5.75 52.01
C SER A 15 -9.28 -4.35 51.55
N ALA A 16 -8.09 -3.87 51.95
CA ALA A 16 -7.54 -2.60 51.49
C ALA A 16 -7.07 -2.68 50.03
N VAL A 17 -6.51 -3.81 49.61
CA VAL A 17 -6.21 -4.10 48.19
C VAL A 17 -7.48 -4.37 47.38
N ALA A 18 -8.55 -4.91 48.00
CA ALA A 18 -9.86 -5.05 47.36
C ALA A 18 -10.55 -3.70 47.09
N GLY A 19 -10.14 -2.62 47.75
CA GLY A 19 -10.66 -1.27 47.58
C GLY A 19 -10.25 -0.54 46.29
N TYR A 20 -9.74 -1.22 45.26
CA TYR A 20 -9.82 -0.67 43.90
C TYR A 20 -11.30 -0.39 43.61
N PRO A 21 -11.68 0.73 42.97
CA PRO A 21 -13.08 1.09 42.77
C PRO A 21 -13.80 -0.02 41.98
N HIS A 22 -14.46 -0.94 42.70
CA HIS A 22 -15.17 -2.08 42.11
C HIS A 22 -16.24 -1.64 41.11
N ALA A 23 -16.71 -0.40 41.24
CA ALA A 23 -17.57 0.27 40.27
C ALA A 23 -16.87 0.47 38.92
N GLU A 24 -15.64 1.01 38.91
CA GLU A 24 -14.83 1.18 37.69
C GLU A 24 -14.50 -0.16 37.05
N VAL A 25 -14.14 -1.17 37.85
CA VAL A 25 -13.90 -2.54 37.34
C VAL A 25 -15.17 -3.13 36.72
N ARG A 26 -16.33 -2.89 37.31
CA ARG A 26 -17.62 -3.35 36.78
C ARG A 26 -17.99 -2.61 35.50
N GLU A 27 -17.74 -1.31 35.41
CA GLU A 27 -17.97 -0.50 34.21
C GLU A 27 -17.04 -0.92 33.07
N LEU A 28 -15.74 -1.02 33.32
CA LEU A 28 -14.78 -1.52 32.33
C LEU A 28 -15.13 -2.94 31.87
N ARG A 29 -15.58 -3.82 32.77
CA ARG A 29 -16.06 -5.16 32.38
C ARG A 29 -17.29 -5.10 31.47
N ARG A 30 -18.25 -4.22 31.77
CA ARG A 30 -19.42 -4.01 30.89
C ARG A 30 -18.99 -3.49 29.52
N GLU A 31 -18.02 -2.58 29.49
CA GLU A 31 -17.50 -2.02 28.25
C GLU A 31 -16.73 -3.06 27.42
N ILE A 32 -15.88 -3.87 28.06
CA ILE A 32 -15.19 -5.01 27.44
C ILE A 32 -16.19 -6.03 26.88
N GLN A 33 -17.37 -6.19 27.48
CA GLN A 33 -18.42 -7.08 26.96
C GLN A 33 -19.21 -6.44 25.81
N ARG A 34 -19.42 -5.12 25.82
CA ARG A 34 -20.15 -4.38 24.78
C ARG A 34 -19.34 -4.27 23.48
N LEU A 35 -18.07 -3.88 23.58
CA LEU A 35 -17.23 -3.58 22.42
C LEU A 35 -17.10 -4.75 21.42
N PRO A 36 -17.00 -6.04 21.82
CA PRO A 36 -16.97 -7.15 20.88
C PRO A 36 -18.25 -7.30 20.05
N VAL A 37 -19.41 -7.05 20.67
CA VAL A 37 -20.71 -7.13 19.99
C VAL A 37 -20.82 -6.02 18.95
N GLU A 38 -20.50 -4.78 19.34
CA GLU A 38 -20.48 -3.64 18.42
C GLU A 38 -19.45 -3.85 17.29
N ASN A 39 -18.25 -4.33 17.62
CA ASN A 39 -17.24 -4.66 16.60
C ASN A 39 -17.71 -5.76 15.65
N LYS A 40 -18.50 -6.73 16.11
CA LYS A 40 -19.09 -7.76 15.25
C LYS A 40 -20.09 -7.14 14.28
N VAL A 41 -21.00 -6.31 14.77
CA VAL A 41 -21.95 -5.56 13.93
C VAL A 41 -21.22 -4.72 12.89
N LEU A 42 -20.18 -3.99 13.30
CA LEU A 42 -19.37 -3.18 12.38
C LEU A 42 -18.64 -4.04 11.34
N ARG A 43 -18.17 -5.24 11.70
CA ARG A 43 -17.54 -6.17 10.75
C ARG A 43 -18.54 -6.70 9.73
N GLU A 44 -19.71 -7.15 10.18
CA GLU A 44 -20.78 -7.63 9.30
C GLU A 44 -21.27 -6.53 8.35
N ALA A 45 -21.42 -5.29 8.84
CA ALA A 45 -21.77 -4.15 8.01
C ALA A 45 -20.65 -3.74 7.04
N ALA A 46 -19.39 -3.83 7.47
CA ALA A 46 -18.24 -3.52 6.64
C ALA A 46 -17.97 -4.59 5.58
N GLU A 47 -18.43 -5.83 5.79
CA GLU A 47 -18.14 -6.94 4.90
C GLU A 47 -18.52 -6.66 3.44
N PRO A 48 -19.78 -6.32 3.11
CA PRO A 48 -20.17 -6.01 1.74
C PRO A 48 -19.52 -4.72 1.22
N LEU A 49 -19.23 -3.75 2.08
CA LEU A 49 -18.67 -2.46 1.69
C LEU A 49 -17.19 -2.54 1.33
N ILE A 50 -16.43 -3.38 2.04
CA ILE A 50 -14.97 -3.46 1.92
C ILE A 50 -14.56 -4.66 1.06
N HIS A 51 -15.18 -5.83 1.19
CA HIS A 51 -14.74 -7.02 0.42
C HIS A 51 -15.14 -6.96 -1.05
N HIS A 52 -16.25 -6.30 -1.38
CA HIS A 52 -16.64 -6.08 -2.78
C HIS A 52 -15.96 -4.86 -3.43
N ALA A 53 -15.34 -3.98 -2.64
CA ALA A 53 -14.59 -2.84 -3.17
C ALA A 53 -13.40 -3.31 -4.01
N ALA A 54 -13.00 -2.53 -5.02
CA ALA A 54 -11.86 -2.90 -5.85
C ALA A 54 -10.57 -2.97 -5.01
N ALA A 55 -9.60 -3.81 -5.42
CA ALA A 55 -8.35 -3.97 -4.69
C ALA A 55 -7.59 -2.63 -4.48
N ARG A 56 -7.74 -1.67 -5.40
CA ARG A 56 -7.18 -0.30 -5.27
C ARG A 56 -7.78 0.49 -4.10
N GLU A 57 -9.09 0.40 -3.89
CA GLU A 57 -9.82 1.13 -2.84
C GLU A 57 -9.49 0.56 -1.48
N ARG A 58 -9.46 -0.77 -1.35
CA ARG A 58 -9.02 -1.45 -0.12
C ARG A 58 -7.60 -1.04 0.27
N PHE A 59 -6.69 -0.96 -0.70
CA PHE A 59 -5.32 -0.51 -0.46
C PHE A 59 -5.27 0.96 -0.01
N ALA A 60 -6.00 1.86 -0.70
CA ALA A 60 -6.06 3.26 -0.34
C ALA A 60 -6.63 3.46 1.08
N PHE A 61 -7.66 2.70 1.46
CA PHE A 61 -8.23 2.71 2.81
C PHE A 61 -7.21 2.37 3.88
N ILE A 62 -6.44 1.29 3.69
CA ILE A 62 -5.39 0.85 4.62
C ILE A 62 -4.28 1.91 4.68
N HIS A 63 -3.81 2.37 3.53
CA HIS A 63 -2.71 3.32 3.42
C HIS A 63 -3.02 4.64 4.14
N ALA A 64 -4.24 5.18 3.98
CA ALA A 64 -4.67 6.42 4.63
C ALA A 64 -4.73 6.33 6.17
N ARG A 65 -4.78 5.12 6.72
CA ARG A 65 -4.98 4.85 8.15
C ARG A 65 -3.72 4.32 8.86
N LEU A 66 -2.62 4.14 8.12
CA LEU A 66 -1.37 3.63 8.68
C LEU A 66 -0.82 4.49 9.81
N ALA A 67 -0.81 5.82 9.64
CA ALA A 67 -0.25 6.74 10.64
C ALA A 67 -0.99 6.66 11.98
N ARG A 68 -2.30 6.37 11.95
CA ARG A 68 -3.15 6.36 13.15
C ARG A 68 -3.22 5.00 13.84
N PHE A 69 -3.20 3.90 13.08
CA PHE A 69 -3.49 2.56 13.63
C PHE A 69 -2.38 1.54 13.43
N GLY A 70 -1.28 1.90 12.77
CA GLY A 70 -0.32 0.97 12.25
C GLY A 70 -0.94 0.04 11.20
N ILE A 71 -0.18 -0.93 10.69
CA ILE A 71 -0.61 -1.78 9.59
C ILE A 71 -1.46 -2.98 10.01
N ARG A 72 -1.18 -3.58 11.18
CA ARG A 72 -1.83 -4.84 11.61
C ARG A 72 -3.33 -4.70 11.84
N ARG A 73 -3.78 -3.59 12.41
CA ARG A 73 -5.19 -3.33 12.71
C ARG A 73 -6.03 -3.14 11.44
N PRO A 74 -5.68 -2.24 10.50
CA PRO A 74 -6.44 -2.05 9.27
C PRO A 74 -6.32 -3.21 8.29
N CYS A 75 -5.29 -4.07 8.33
CA CYS A 75 -5.23 -5.27 7.49
C CYS A 75 -6.19 -6.39 7.95
N ARG A 76 -6.51 -6.45 9.26
CA ARG A 76 -7.43 -7.45 9.84
C ARG A 76 -8.88 -7.30 9.42
N ILE A 77 -9.28 -6.12 8.95
CA ILE A 77 -10.69 -5.81 8.63
C ILE A 77 -11.03 -6.20 7.17
N PRO A 78 -10.26 -5.81 6.13
CA PRO A 78 -10.54 -6.14 4.73
C PRO A 78 -10.11 -7.54 4.29
N VAL A 79 -9.67 -8.42 5.20
CA VAL A 79 -8.98 -9.70 4.89
C VAL A 79 -7.90 -9.48 3.81
N THR A 80 -7.05 -8.49 4.05
CA THR A 80 -5.84 -8.30 3.23
C THR A 80 -4.65 -8.70 4.08
N ASP A 81 -3.89 -9.68 3.60
CA ASP A 81 -2.66 -10.07 4.28
C ASP A 81 -1.69 -8.87 4.30
N HIS A 82 -1.08 -8.64 5.46
CA HIS A 82 0.02 -7.70 5.67
C HIS A 82 1.14 -7.89 4.63
N ASN A 83 1.43 -9.13 4.25
CA ASN A 83 2.43 -9.42 3.22
C ASN A 83 2.03 -8.89 1.84
N ASN A 84 0.74 -8.99 1.50
CA ASN A 84 0.19 -8.43 0.27
C ASN A 84 0.29 -6.89 0.27
N TYR A 85 0.05 -6.24 1.42
CA TYR A 85 0.21 -4.79 1.54
C TYR A 85 1.64 -4.33 1.17
N HIS A 86 2.66 -4.90 1.81
CA HIS A 86 4.05 -4.53 1.54
C HIS A 86 4.49 -4.89 0.12
N ALA A 87 4.01 -6.01 -0.42
CA ALA A 87 4.24 -6.36 -1.83
C ALA A 87 3.69 -5.28 -2.77
N ARG A 88 2.50 -4.74 -2.47
CA ARG A 88 1.90 -3.65 -3.26
C ARG A 88 2.63 -2.33 -3.09
N VAL A 89 3.11 -1.99 -1.89
CA VAL A 89 3.96 -0.81 -1.68
C VAL A 89 5.24 -0.90 -2.52
N ARG A 90 5.94 -2.04 -2.47
CA ARG A 90 7.14 -2.27 -3.29
C ARG A 90 6.83 -2.20 -4.79
N ALA A 91 5.72 -2.79 -5.21
CA ALA A 91 5.29 -2.72 -6.61
C ALA A 91 4.99 -1.28 -7.04
N GLN A 92 4.38 -0.46 -6.17
CA GLN A 92 4.12 0.95 -6.44
C GLN A 92 5.42 1.75 -6.55
N ALA A 93 6.38 1.55 -5.63
CA ALA A 93 7.69 2.20 -5.69
C ALA A 93 8.43 1.85 -6.99
N ARG A 94 8.47 0.56 -7.37
CA ARG A 94 9.05 0.10 -8.65
C ARG A 94 8.36 0.71 -9.87
N ARG A 95 7.04 0.97 -9.80
CA ARG A 95 6.32 1.64 -10.89
C ARG A 95 6.72 3.11 -11.00
N VAL A 96 6.90 3.80 -9.88
CA VAL A 96 7.37 5.20 -9.86
C VAL A 96 8.78 5.27 -10.43
N GLU A 97 9.69 4.41 -9.97
CA GLU A 97 11.07 4.33 -10.45
C GLU A 97 11.13 4.06 -11.96
N ARG A 98 10.37 3.08 -12.46
CA ARG A 98 10.25 2.86 -13.92
C ARG A 98 9.67 4.07 -14.64
N GLY A 99 8.75 4.80 -14.03
CA GLY A 99 8.20 6.02 -14.60
C GLY A 99 9.24 7.14 -14.74
N ILE A 100 10.20 7.22 -13.82
CA ILE A 100 11.34 8.16 -13.90
C ILE A 100 12.26 7.76 -15.05
N ASP A 101 12.66 6.48 -15.12
CA ASP A 101 13.45 5.93 -16.25
C ASP A 101 12.71 6.13 -17.60
N GLU A 102 11.39 5.98 -17.63
CA GLU A 102 10.61 6.29 -18.84
C GLU A 102 10.57 7.77 -19.21
N ARG A 103 10.59 8.69 -18.25
CA ARG A 103 10.66 10.14 -18.53
C ARG A 103 12.01 10.52 -19.10
N GLU A 104 13.09 10.00 -18.52
CA GLU A 104 14.46 10.22 -19.02
C GLU A 104 14.61 9.64 -20.43
N LEU A 105 14.18 8.38 -20.63
CA LEU A 105 14.19 7.75 -21.95
C LEU A 105 13.34 8.53 -22.97
N THR A 106 12.20 9.07 -22.56
CA THR A 106 11.36 9.92 -23.41
C THR A 106 12.10 11.19 -23.83
N ALA A 107 12.81 11.85 -22.91
CA ALA A 107 13.57 13.05 -23.22
C ALA A 107 14.65 12.77 -24.29
N TRP A 108 15.40 11.68 -24.15
CA TRP A 108 16.38 11.25 -25.16
C TRP A 108 15.74 10.91 -26.50
N ILE A 109 14.57 10.27 -26.51
CA ILE A 109 13.83 9.98 -27.74
C ILE A 109 13.41 11.27 -28.44
N VAL A 110 12.92 12.27 -27.70
CA VAL A 110 12.53 13.57 -28.23
C VAL A 110 13.76 14.27 -28.82
N GLU A 111 14.87 14.32 -28.09
CA GLU A 111 16.12 14.94 -28.56
C GLU A 111 16.64 14.27 -29.85
N LEU A 112 16.72 12.94 -29.87
CA LEU A 112 17.12 12.18 -31.06
C LEU A 112 16.18 12.42 -32.25
N HIS A 113 14.88 12.56 -32.01
CA HIS A 113 13.92 12.87 -33.06
C HIS A 113 14.06 14.30 -33.59
N THR A 114 14.35 15.29 -32.72
CA THR A 114 14.61 16.66 -33.16
C THR A 114 15.85 16.76 -34.04
N ALA A 115 16.90 16.01 -33.73
CA ALA A 115 18.10 15.92 -34.56
C ALA A 115 17.85 15.13 -35.86
N TYR A 116 17.04 14.07 -35.81
CA TYR A 116 16.79 13.18 -36.94
C TYR A 116 15.29 12.85 -37.12
N PRO A 117 14.49 13.76 -37.70
CA PRO A 117 13.03 13.59 -37.79
C PRO A 117 12.58 12.38 -38.63
N ALA A 118 13.42 11.93 -39.57
CA ALA A 118 13.12 10.76 -40.38
C ALA A 118 13.23 9.44 -39.60
N HIS A 119 13.90 9.42 -38.45
CA HIS A 119 14.14 8.19 -37.70
C HIS A 119 12.86 7.65 -37.05
N GLY A 120 12.46 6.45 -37.47
CA GLY A 120 11.45 5.66 -36.78
C GLY A 120 12.01 4.92 -35.56
N ALA A 121 11.13 4.22 -34.84
CA ALA A 121 11.46 3.53 -33.60
C ALA A 121 12.65 2.55 -33.71
N GLU A 122 12.85 1.93 -34.88
CA GLU A 122 14.00 1.04 -35.09
C GLU A 122 15.34 1.78 -35.07
N HIS A 123 15.44 2.90 -35.79
CA HIS A 123 16.65 3.71 -35.83
C HIS A 123 16.92 4.38 -34.48
N VAL A 124 15.88 4.94 -33.85
CA VAL A 124 15.98 5.52 -32.50
C VAL A 124 16.45 4.47 -31.49
N THR A 125 15.91 3.25 -31.53
CA THR A 125 16.36 2.15 -30.64
C THR A 125 17.83 1.80 -30.85
N ARG A 126 18.30 1.77 -32.10
CA ARG A 126 19.70 1.47 -32.41
C ARG A 126 20.63 2.57 -31.89
N GLU A 127 20.22 3.83 -32.01
CA GLU A 127 21.01 4.96 -31.53
C GLU A 127 21.10 4.99 -30.01
N LEU A 128 19.96 4.79 -29.32
CA LEU A 128 19.93 4.65 -27.86
C LEU A 128 20.87 3.53 -27.37
N LYS A 129 20.91 2.39 -28.07
CA LYS A 129 21.85 1.29 -27.74
C LYS A 129 23.31 1.68 -27.94
N ARG A 130 23.63 2.47 -28.97
CA ARG A 130 25.00 2.98 -29.19
C ARG A 130 25.45 3.92 -28.09
N GLN A 131 24.50 4.66 -27.51
CA GLN A 131 24.73 5.55 -26.36
C GLN A 131 24.68 4.81 -25.00
N GLY A 132 24.63 3.47 -25.01
CA GLY A 132 24.67 2.65 -23.79
C GLY A 132 23.31 2.41 -23.12
N MET A 133 22.21 2.92 -23.67
CA MET A 133 20.87 2.74 -23.10
C MET A 133 20.22 1.43 -23.56
N GLN A 134 19.80 0.61 -22.60
CA GLN A 134 19.12 -0.66 -22.88
C GLN A 134 17.60 -0.48 -22.97
N ALA A 135 17.11 0.07 -24.09
CA ALA A 135 15.69 0.15 -24.40
C ALA A 135 15.28 -0.81 -25.53
N GLY A 136 14.20 -1.56 -25.33
CA GLY A 136 13.65 -2.43 -26.37
C GLY A 136 12.81 -1.66 -27.40
N ARG A 137 12.80 -2.11 -28.67
CA ARG A 137 12.04 -1.46 -29.76
C ARG A 137 10.57 -1.22 -29.43
N ARG A 138 9.91 -2.16 -28.75
CA ARG A 138 8.50 -2.03 -28.34
C ARG A 138 8.28 -0.90 -27.33
N ARG A 139 9.22 -0.72 -26.39
CA ARG A 139 9.19 0.36 -25.39
C ARG A 139 9.37 1.71 -26.09
N VAL A 140 10.40 1.84 -26.93
CA VAL A 140 10.67 3.06 -27.72
C VAL A 140 9.49 3.40 -28.63
N ALA A 141 8.94 2.43 -29.38
CA ALA A 141 7.80 2.65 -30.26
C ALA A 141 6.51 3.03 -29.51
N ARG A 142 6.34 2.60 -28.25
CA ARG A 142 5.24 3.04 -27.40
C ARG A 142 5.45 4.50 -26.97
N LEU A 143 6.63 4.84 -26.43
CA LEU A 143 6.94 6.20 -25.98
C LEU A 143 6.87 7.21 -27.13
N MET A 144 7.41 6.88 -28.31
CA MET A 144 7.27 7.72 -29.50
C MET A 144 5.80 8.01 -29.84
N ARG A 145 4.93 6.99 -29.81
CA ARG A 145 3.48 7.17 -30.07
C ARG A 145 2.81 8.05 -29.02
N GLU A 146 3.16 7.88 -27.75
CA GLU A 146 2.63 8.71 -26.64
C GLU A 146 3.03 10.18 -26.77
N GLN A 147 4.18 10.47 -27.38
CA GLN A 147 4.65 11.83 -27.68
C GLN A 147 4.22 12.35 -29.06
N GLY A 148 3.40 11.60 -29.82
CA GLY A 148 3.03 11.97 -31.19
C GLY A 148 4.17 11.90 -32.22
N ILE A 149 5.30 11.29 -31.86
CA ILE A 149 6.49 11.17 -32.70
C ILE A 149 6.31 10.03 -33.69
N THR A 150 6.58 10.30 -34.97
CA THR A 150 6.58 9.28 -36.02
C THR A 150 7.80 9.45 -36.92
N GLY A 151 8.40 8.32 -37.32
CA GLY A 151 9.45 8.35 -38.33
C GLY A 151 8.86 8.49 -39.72
N ILE A 152 9.57 9.22 -40.58
CA ILE A 152 9.19 9.39 -41.99
C ILE A 152 9.55 8.11 -42.74
N THR A 153 8.54 7.43 -43.30
CA THR A 153 8.76 6.26 -44.15
C THR A 153 7.99 6.40 -45.46
N ARG A 154 8.65 6.06 -46.58
CA ARG A 154 8.02 5.98 -47.90
C ARG A 154 7.17 4.72 -48.07
N ARG A 155 7.29 3.73 -47.18
CA ARG A 155 6.49 2.51 -47.23
C ARG A 155 5.09 2.77 -46.67
N LYS A 156 4.07 2.48 -47.49
CA LYS A 156 2.66 2.50 -47.07
C LYS A 156 2.50 1.56 -45.87
N ARG A 157 1.97 2.05 -44.74
CA ARG A 157 1.62 1.19 -43.59
C ARG A 157 0.64 0.13 -44.11
N ARG A 158 1.00 -1.15 -43.98
CA ARG A 158 0.01 -2.24 -44.05
C ARG A 158 -0.77 -2.17 -42.74
N ASN A 159 -2.05 -1.77 -42.83
CA ASN A 159 -3.01 -1.95 -41.75
C ASN A 159 -3.24 -3.44 -41.53
#